data_AF-A0A9W7Z756-F1
#
_entry.id   AF-A0A9W7Z756-F1
#
_cell.length_a   1.000
_cell.length_b   1.000
_cell.length_c   1.000
_cell.angle_alpha   90.00
_cell.angle_beta   90.00
_cell.angle_gamma   90.00
#
_symmetry.space_group_name_H-M   'P 1'
#
loop_
_entity.id
_entity.type
_entity.pdbx_description
1 polymer ?
#
loop_
_entity_poly.entity_id
_entity_poly.type
_entity_poly.pdbx_seq_one_letter_code
_entity_poly.pdbx_strand_id
1 'polypeptide(L)'
;MLASLVSLGRHNLYTTGYSGLALRCLAVVTKLLGVSKDLEQIAGASSLTDQIKIWCSRVSHNLLSSTSIHILDNPLAIWRLMGVPSNQLKMLHNEGSMSQYIRDTLDPVFLSTHISGNNYFYRMLICQQYSQTCCPDYLTEPAFGKLQEIAHNKQDTTFHIHTATIVDTLQKIQPGELSKAVIMDHMDWCTPDEADAEINALKIALKQGGFVLWRSAARIPWYVANFKALDFKVEAIAVRQPNTQTALDRVNMYASFYRATKL
;
A
#
# COMPACT_ATOMS: atom_id res chain seq x y z
N MET A 1 -28.01 14.40 -8.02
CA MET A 1 -28.66 13.14 -8.43
C MET A 1 -27.62 12.04 -8.22
N LEU A 2 -27.56 11.49 -7.00
CA LEU A 2 -26.63 10.41 -6.63
C LEU A 2 -27.08 9.14 -7.34
N ALA A 3 -26.58 8.92 -8.56
CA ALA A 3 -26.66 7.62 -9.20
C ALA A 3 -26.16 6.58 -8.18
N SER A 4 -26.97 5.56 -7.91
CA SER A 4 -26.80 4.64 -6.78
C SER A 4 -25.33 4.30 -6.57
N LEU A 5 -24.76 4.69 -5.43
CA LEU A 5 -23.48 4.15 -4.99
C LEU A 5 -23.68 2.63 -4.97
N VAL A 6 -23.02 1.99 -5.93
CA VAL A 6 -23.30 0.61 -6.30
C VAL A 6 -23.02 -0.26 -5.09
N SER A 7 -24.08 -0.91 -4.63
CA SER A 7 -24.08 -2.00 -3.65
C SER A 7 -22.80 -2.84 -3.77
N LEU A 8 -22.03 -2.90 -2.68
CA LEU A 8 -21.04 -3.95 -2.40
C LEU A 8 -21.63 -5.33 -2.78
N GLY A 9 -21.33 -5.82 -4.00
CA GLY A 9 -21.91 -7.07 -4.52
C GLY A 9 -22.09 -7.23 -6.05
N ARG A 10 -21.82 -6.23 -6.90
CA ARG A 10 -21.80 -6.46 -8.37
C ARG A 10 -20.47 -7.05 -8.82
N HIS A 11 -20.52 -8.16 -9.57
CA HIS A 11 -19.33 -8.67 -10.27
C HIS A 11 -18.78 -7.60 -11.23
N ASN A 12 -17.62 -7.07 -10.91
CA ASN A 12 -16.85 -6.15 -11.73
C ASN A 12 -15.36 -6.54 -11.72
N LEU A 13 -14.54 -5.83 -12.49
CA LEU A 13 -13.09 -6.03 -12.57
C LEU A 13 -12.42 -6.15 -11.18
N TYR A 14 -12.76 -5.24 -10.25
CA TYR A 14 -12.17 -5.18 -8.92
C TYR A 14 -12.57 -6.34 -8.00
N THR A 15 -13.69 -7.02 -8.28
CA THR A 15 -14.14 -8.20 -7.51
C THR A 15 -13.59 -9.53 -8.01
N THR A 16 -12.68 -9.52 -8.99
CA THR A 16 -12.04 -10.72 -9.55
C THR A 16 -10.66 -11.01 -8.92
N GLY A 17 -10.21 -12.26 -8.99
CA GLY A 17 -8.93 -12.70 -8.42
C GLY A 17 -8.88 -12.70 -6.88
N TYR A 18 -7.67 -12.92 -6.32
CA TYR A 18 -7.44 -12.94 -4.87
C TYR A 18 -7.75 -11.60 -4.22
N SER A 19 -7.33 -10.48 -4.82
CA SER A 19 -7.65 -9.13 -4.32
C SER A 19 -9.16 -8.86 -4.32
N GLY A 20 -9.88 -9.38 -5.32
CA GLY A 20 -11.34 -9.30 -5.36
C GLY A 20 -12.04 -10.15 -4.30
N LEU A 21 -11.45 -11.28 -3.89
CA LEU A 21 -11.90 -12.03 -2.71
C LEU A 21 -11.74 -11.19 -1.44
N ALA A 22 -10.58 -10.55 -1.25
CA ALA A 22 -10.35 -9.66 -0.11
C ALA A 22 -11.38 -8.51 -0.05
N LEU A 23 -11.70 -7.88 -1.19
CA LEU A 23 -12.75 -6.85 -1.25
C LEU A 23 -14.15 -7.38 -0.90
N ARG A 24 -14.48 -8.60 -1.31
CA ARG A 24 -15.75 -9.24 -0.93
C ARG A 24 -15.78 -9.57 0.57
N CYS A 25 -14.68 -10.02 1.15
CA CYS A 25 -14.56 -10.22 2.59
C CYS A 25 -14.72 -8.89 3.33
N LEU A 26 -14.03 -7.83 2.88
CA LEU A 26 -14.16 -6.49 3.45
C LEU A 26 -15.61 -5.99 3.40
N ALA A 27 -16.31 -6.20 2.28
CA ALA A 27 -17.72 -5.87 2.14
C ALA A 27 -18.62 -6.58 3.16
N VAL A 28 -18.35 -7.86 3.45
CA VAL A 28 -19.09 -8.61 4.46
C VAL A 28 -18.76 -8.07 5.86
N VAL A 29 -17.49 -7.84 6.16
CA VAL A 29 -17.05 -7.31 7.46
C VAL A 29 -17.66 -5.93 7.72
N THR A 30 -17.63 -5.01 6.76
CA THR A 30 -18.20 -3.66 6.96
C THR A 30 -19.72 -3.67 7.11
N LYS A 31 -20.41 -4.63 6.50
CA LYS A 31 -21.85 -4.87 6.74
C LYS A 31 -22.09 -5.41 8.14
N LEU A 32 -21.31 -6.40 8.60
CA LEU A 32 -21.42 -6.97 9.94
C LEU A 32 -21.11 -5.93 11.04
N LEU A 33 -20.14 -5.05 10.81
CA LEU A 33 -19.80 -3.96 11.72
C LEU A 33 -20.77 -2.76 11.63
N GLY A 34 -21.76 -2.79 10.73
CA GLY A 34 -22.74 -1.73 10.57
C GLY A 34 -22.20 -0.42 9.96
N VAL A 35 -20.97 -0.41 9.44
CA VAL A 35 -20.31 0.81 8.92
C VAL A 35 -20.42 0.99 7.40
N SER A 36 -21.00 0.02 6.68
CA SER A 36 -21.10 0.04 5.21
C SER A 36 -21.71 1.33 4.66
N LYS A 37 -22.87 1.77 5.20
CA LYS A 37 -23.55 2.99 4.75
C LYS A 37 -22.79 4.26 5.12
N ASP A 38 -22.00 4.22 6.19
CA ASP A 38 -21.19 5.36 6.61
C ASP A 38 -19.96 5.53 5.72
N LEU A 39 -19.34 4.43 5.31
CA LEU A 39 -18.26 4.44 4.32
C LEU A 39 -18.75 4.97 2.96
N GLU A 40 -19.94 4.56 2.51
CA GLU A 40 -20.55 5.11 1.30
C GLU A 40 -20.79 6.62 1.42
N GLN A 41 -21.27 7.11 2.57
CA GLN A 41 -21.43 8.55 2.82
C GLN A 41 -20.08 9.28 2.82
N ILE A 42 -19.02 8.70 3.39
CA ILE A 42 -17.66 9.27 3.32
C ILE A 42 -17.20 9.37 1.87
N ALA A 43 -17.38 8.31 1.07
CA ALA A 43 -16.95 8.29 -0.32
C ALA A 43 -17.74 9.22 -1.24
N GLY A 44 -18.90 9.72 -0.78
CA GLY A 44 -19.72 10.74 -1.45
C GLY A 44 -19.74 12.10 -0.73
N ALA A 45 -18.94 12.30 0.33
CA ALA A 45 -18.96 13.53 1.12
C ALA A 45 -18.49 14.72 0.28
N SER A 46 -19.16 15.86 0.38
CA SER A 46 -18.79 17.07 -0.37
C SER A 46 -17.59 17.82 0.23
N SER A 47 -17.27 17.57 1.50
CA SER A 47 -16.18 18.23 2.21
C SER A 47 -15.42 17.26 3.13
N LEU A 48 -14.16 17.58 3.41
CA LEU A 48 -13.36 16.86 4.41
C LEU A 48 -14.01 16.95 5.81
N THR A 49 -14.58 18.11 6.17
CA THR A 49 -15.24 18.33 7.46
C THR A 49 -16.41 17.36 7.68
N ASP A 50 -17.24 17.13 6.67
CA ASP A 50 -18.37 16.20 6.80
C ASP A 50 -17.90 14.75 6.89
N GLN A 51 -16.89 14.37 6.11
CA GLN A 51 -16.22 13.08 6.23
C GLN A 51 -15.67 12.86 7.65
N ILE A 52 -14.96 13.84 8.23
CA ILE A 52 -14.38 13.73 9.58
C ILE A 52 -15.46 13.47 10.62
N LYS A 53 -16.59 14.17 10.54
CA LYS A 53 -17.72 13.95 11.46
C LYS A 53 -18.21 12.50 11.39
N ILE A 54 -18.37 11.95 10.19
CA ILE A 54 -18.82 10.57 9.99
C ILE A 54 -17.78 9.57 10.49
N TRP A 55 -16.51 9.81 10.17
CA TRP A 55 -15.40 8.97 10.59
C TRP A 55 -15.31 8.87 12.12
N CYS A 56 -15.22 10.01 12.81
CA CYS A 56 -15.04 10.04 14.26
C CYS A 56 -16.27 9.52 15.03
N SER A 57 -17.48 9.88 14.60
CA SER A 57 -18.70 9.56 15.35
C SER A 57 -19.21 8.14 15.14
N ARG A 58 -18.91 7.50 14.00
CA ARG A 58 -19.52 6.22 13.63
C ARG A 58 -18.49 5.17 13.20
N VAL A 59 -17.66 5.48 12.21
CA VAL A 59 -16.80 4.47 11.59
C VAL A 59 -15.64 4.06 12.50
N SER A 60 -14.85 5.01 13.00
CA SER A 60 -13.70 4.75 13.86
C SER A 60 -14.10 4.03 15.14
N HIS A 61 -15.21 4.44 15.76
CA HIS A 61 -15.74 3.79 16.97
C HIS A 61 -16.04 2.29 16.76
N ASN A 62 -16.73 1.94 15.67
CA ASN A 62 -17.10 0.54 15.40
C ASN A 62 -15.90 -0.31 14.95
N LEU A 63 -14.97 0.27 14.18
CA LEU A 63 -13.73 -0.41 13.77
C LEU A 63 -12.80 -0.70 14.96
N LEU A 64 -12.72 0.22 15.92
CA LEU A 64 -11.86 0.11 17.09
C LEU A 64 -12.54 -0.54 18.30
N SER A 65 -13.76 -1.06 18.14
CA SER A 65 -14.43 -1.81 19.20
C SER A 65 -13.65 -3.09 19.56
N SER A 66 -13.68 -3.50 20.83
CA SER A 66 -12.92 -4.66 21.30
C SER A 66 -13.24 -5.94 20.51
N THR A 67 -14.49 -6.13 20.09
CA THR A 67 -14.91 -7.27 19.26
C THR A 67 -14.28 -7.22 17.86
N SER A 68 -14.31 -6.05 17.20
CA SER A 68 -13.70 -5.86 15.88
C SER A 68 -12.20 -6.12 15.91
N ILE A 69 -11.51 -5.58 16.92
CA ILE A 69 -10.07 -5.79 17.09
C ILE A 69 -9.76 -7.27 17.32
N HIS A 70 -10.53 -7.98 18.14
CA HIS A 70 -10.30 -9.41 18.38
C HIS A 70 -10.45 -10.26 17.10
N ILE A 71 -11.38 -9.90 16.20
CA ILE A 71 -11.53 -10.56 14.89
C ILE A 71 -10.31 -10.27 14.01
N LEU A 72 -9.82 -9.02 13.99
CA LEU A 72 -8.71 -8.59 13.15
C LEU A 72 -7.33 -9.05 13.64
N ASP A 73 -7.18 -9.26 14.95
CA ASP A 73 -5.96 -9.72 15.62
C ASP A 73 -5.79 -11.25 15.53
N ASN A 74 -6.83 -11.98 15.10
CA ASN A 74 -6.75 -13.43 14.94
C ASN A 74 -5.83 -13.80 13.75
N PRO A 75 -4.76 -14.62 13.95
CA PRO A 75 -3.81 -14.97 12.89
C PRO A 75 -4.41 -15.73 11.70
N LEU A 76 -5.54 -16.42 11.89
CA LEU A 76 -6.29 -17.09 10.82
C LEU A 76 -7.24 -16.17 10.07
N ALA A 77 -7.51 -14.97 10.60
CA ALA A 77 -8.40 -14.02 9.98
C ALA A 77 -7.76 -13.37 8.74
N ILE A 78 -8.09 -12.11 8.51
CA ILE A 78 -7.96 -11.42 7.23
C ILE A 78 -6.52 -11.44 6.69
N TRP A 79 -5.48 -11.51 7.52
CA TRP A 79 -4.08 -11.41 7.10
C TRP A 79 -3.59 -12.56 6.22
N ARG A 80 -3.83 -13.82 6.64
CA ARG A 80 -3.47 -14.98 5.80
C ARG A 80 -4.35 -15.07 4.54
N LEU A 81 -5.61 -14.67 4.65
CA LEU A 81 -6.55 -14.60 3.52
C LEU A 81 -6.20 -13.46 2.54
N MET A 82 -5.57 -12.39 3.01
CA MET A 82 -5.04 -11.28 2.21
C MET A 82 -3.60 -11.51 1.74
N GLY A 83 -3.03 -12.70 2.00
CA GLY A 83 -1.71 -13.08 1.51
C GLY A 83 -0.54 -12.43 2.25
N VAL A 84 -0.75 -11.89 3.45
CA VAL A 84 0.32 -11.26 4.25
C VAL A 84 1.18 -12.34 4.93
N PRO A 85 2.49 -12.40 4.67
CA PRO A 85 3.35 -13.42 5.25
C PRO A 85 3.59 -13.24 6.75
N SER A 86 3.92 -14.36 7.41
CA SER A 86 4.10 -14.37 8.86
C SER A 86 5.25 -13.48 9.34
N ASN A 87 6.29 -13.27 8.53
CA ASN A 87 7.41 -12.39 8.86
C ASN A 87 6.97 -10.92 8.93
N GLN A 88 6.20 -10.45 7.95
CA GLN A 88 5.64 -9.09 7.95
C GLN A 88 4.64 -8.89 9.11
N LEU A 89 3.80 -9.89 9.39
CA LEU A 89 2.87 -9.82 10.53
C LEU A 89 3.62 -9.73 11.88
N LYS A 90 4.71 -10.48 12.06
CA LYS A 90 5.57 -10.37 13.25
C LYS A 90 6.17 -8.98 13.39
N MET A 91 6.62 -8.38 12.28
CA MET A 91 7.13 -7.00 12.30
C MET A 91 6.07 -6.02 12.78
N LEU A 92 4.81 -6.16 12.32
CA LEU A 92 3.70 -5.34 12.78
C LEU A 92 3.42 -5.52 14.28
N HIS A 93 3.37 -6.75 14.78
CA HIS A 93 3.15 -7.01 16.21
C HIS A 93 4.28 -6.48 17.11
N ASN A 94 5.51 -6.43 16.60
CA ASN A 94 6.64 -5.85 17.33
C ASN A 94 6.53 -4.31 17.45
N GLU A 95 5.74 -3.66 16.58
CA GLU A 95 5.53 -2.21 16.60
C GLU A 95 4.40 -1.77 17.53
N GLY A 96 3.48 -2.68 17.89
CA GLY A 96 2.37 -2.39 18.79
C GLY A 96 1.20 -3.36 18.63
N SER A 97 0.06 -3.02 19.23
CA SER A 97 -1.17 -3.80 19.08
C SER A 97 -1.80 -3.60 17.70
N MET A 98 -2.61 -4.57 17.27
CA MET A 98 -3.42 -4.45 16.05
C MET A 98 -4.36 -3.25 16.09
N SER A 99 -4.91 -2.92 17.27
CA SER A 99 -5.72 -1.72 17.46
C SER A 99 -4.96 -0.43 17.19
N GLN A 100 -3.71 -0.33 17.67
CA GLN A 100 -2.84 0.80 17.41
C GLN A 100 -2.48 0.88 15.93
N TYR A 101 -2.17 -0.26 15.30
CA TYR A 101 -1.88 -0.31 13.87
C TYR A 101 -3.04 0.18 13.02
N ILE A 102 -4.28 -0.27 13.29
CA ILE A 102 -5.48 0.17 12.55
C ILE A 102 -5.69 1.67 12.75
N ARG A 103 -5.58 2.15 13.98
CA ARG A 103 -5.71 3.58 14.31
C ARG A 103 -4.68 4.42 13.56
N ASP A 104 -3.40 4.10 13.71
CA ASP A 104 -2.30 4.86 13.10
C ASP A 104 -2.27 4.74 11.57
N THR A 105 -2.92 3.73 11.00
CA THR A 105 -3.07 3.58 9.54
C THR A 105 -4.23 4.42 9.02
N LEU A 106 -5.41 4.28 9.62
CA LEU A 106 -6.65 4.83 9.06
C LEU A 106 -6.96 6.25 9.54
N ASP A 107 -6.83 6.55 10.84
CA ASP A 107 -7.18 7.87 11.38
C ASP A 107 -6.44 8.99 10.63
N PRO A 108 -5.11 8.94 10.42
CA PRO A 108 -4.42 10.01 9.70
C PRO A 108 -4.95 10.24 8.28
N VAL A 109 -5.35 9.18 7.56
CA VAL A 109 -5.88 9.32 6.19
C VAL A 109 -7.27 9.93 6.21
N PHE A 110 -8.18 9.38 7.01
CA PHE A 110 -9.58 9.81 7.04
C PHE A 110 -9.76 11.19 7.70
N LEU A 111 -8.79 11.65 8.48
CA LEU A 111 -8.77 12.98 9.09
C LEU A 111 -8.09 14.05 8.23
N SER A 112 -7.24 13.68 7.27
CA SER A 112 -6.45 14.66 6.50
C SER A 112 -6.72 14.65 4.99
N THR A 113 -7.25 13.56 4.42
CA THR A 113 -7.44 13.41 2.98
C THR A 113 -8.93 13.24 2.65
N HIS A 114 -9.45 14.10 1.77
CA HIS A 114 -10.83 13.98 1.28
C HIS A 114 -10.98 12.75 0.39
N ILE A 115 -11.72 11.73 0.84
CA ILE A 115 -11.80 10.43 0.16
C ILE A 115 -12.45 10.57 -1.21
N SER A 116 -13.55 11.31 -1.30
CA SER A 116 -14.28 11.48 -2.57
C SER A 116 -13.47 12.22 -3.63
N GLY A 117 -12.68 13.23 -3.24
CA GLY A 117 -12.03 14.15 -4.18
C GLY A 117 -10.55 13.86 -4.42
N ASN A 118 -9.83 13.32 -3.44
CA ASN A 118 -8.36 13.26 -3.49
C ASN A 118 -7.77 11.90 -3.08
N ASN A 119 -8.58 10.90 -2.70
CA ASN A 119 -8.07 9.58 -2.31
C ASN A 119 -8.68 8.45 -3.13
N TYR A 120 -8.22 8.30 -4.38
CA TYR A 120 -8.73 7.26 -5.26
C TYR A 120 -8.44 5.83 -4.73
N PHE A 121 -7.45 5.65 -3.86
CA PHE A 121 -7.13 4.34 -3.26
C PHE A 121 -8.30 3.84 -2.41
N TYR A 122 -8.64 4.55 -1.34
CA TYR A 122 -9.74 4.18 -0.45
C TYR A 122 -11.10 4.32 -1.11
N ARG A 123 -11.27 5.32 -1.99
CA ARG A 123 -12.50 5.47 -2.77
C ARG A 123 -12.77 4.24 -3.63
N MET A 124 -11.74 3.68 -4.28
CA MET A 124 -11.88 2.46 -5.07
C MET A 124 -12.26 1.27 -4.19
N LEU A 125 -11.68 1.12 -3.00
CA LEU A 125 -12.05 0.03 -2.08
C LEU A 125 -13.54 0.11 -1.67
N ILE A 126 -14.07 1.31 -1.45
CA ILE A 126 -15.47 1.54 -1.03
C ILE A 126 -16.43 1.42 -2.21
N CYS A 127 -16.17 2.15 -3.30
CA CYS A 127 -17.08 2.31 -4.42
C CYS A 127 -16.89 1.25 -5.52
N GLN A 128 -15.76 0.54 -5.52
CA GLN A 128 -15.35 -0.41 -6.57
C GLN A 128 -15.33 0.21 -7.97
N GLN A 129 -15.01 1.50 -8.04
CA GLN A 129 -14.85 2.27 -9.25
C GLN A 129 -14.12 3.58 -8.95
N TYR A 130 -13.41 4.11 -9.93
CA TYR A 130 -12.89 5.48 -9.89
C TYR A 130 -13.97 6.49 -10.31
N SER A 131 -13.75 7.77 -10.02
CA SER A 131 -14.50 8.87 -10.64
C SER A 131 -13.64 9.63 -11.63
N GLN A 132 -14.26 10.39 -12.52
CA GLN A 132 -13.54 11.26 -13.47
C GLN A 132 -12.60 12.25 -12.77
N THR A 133 -12.98 12.72 -11.59
CA THR A 133 -12.21 13.69 -10.79
C THR A 133 -11.32 13.05 -9.73
N CYS A 134 -11.42 11.72 -9.51
CA CYS A 134 -10.64 11.02 -8.49
C CYS A 134 -10.27 9.62 -9.03
N CYS A 135 -9.18 9.60 -9.79
CA CYS A 135 -8.58 8.41 -10.39
C CYS A 135 -7.05 8.53 -10.37
N PRO A 136 -6.31 7.43 -10.56
CA PRO A 136 -4.88 7.50 -10.86
C PRO A 136 -4.59 8.36 -12.08
N ASP A 137 -3.48 9.11 -12.06
CA ASP A 137 -3.13 10.05 -13.12
C ASP A 137 -3.09 9.39 -14.50
N TYR A 138 -2.62 8.15 -14.59
CA TYR A 138 -2.55 7.39 -15.84
C TYR A 138 -3.92 7.02 -16.45
N LEU A 139 -5.03 7.20 -15.71
CA LEU A 139 -6.40 7.06 -16.23
C LEU A 139 -7.01 8.39 -16.68
N THR A 140 -6.30 9.52 -16.50
CA THR A 140 -6.77 10.80 -17.03
C THR A 140 -6.60 10.83 -18.54
N GLU A 141 -7.50 11.51 -19.25
CA GLU A 141 -7.45 11.62 -20.72
C GLU A 141 -6.11 12.16 -21.23
N PRO A 142 -5.52 13.22 -20.65
CA PRO A 142 -4.20 13.71 -21.09
C PRO A 142 -3.07 12.69 -20.86
N ALA A 143 -3.06 11.96 -19.74
CA ALA A 143 -2.01 10.99 -19.47
C ALA A 143 -2.16 9.73 -20.32
N PHE A 144 -3.40 9.27 -20.52
CA PHE A 144 -3.70 8.13 -21.38
C PHE A 144 -3.27 8.40 -22.82
N GLY A 145 -3.54 9.61 -23.35
CA GLY A 145 -3.07 10.01 -24.68
C GLY A 145 -1.55 9.94 -24.81
N LYS A 146 -0.81 10.44 -23.81
CA LYS A 146 0.66 10.36 -23.77
C LYS A 146 1.16 8.90 -23.73
N LEU A 147 0.54 8.06 -22.91
CA LEU A 147 0.89 6.64 -22.82
C LEU A 147 0.60 5.91 -24.14
N GLN A 148 -0.50 6.23 -24.82
CA GLN A 148 -0.79 5.69 -26.14
C GLN A 148 0.25 6.12 -27.17
N GLU A 149 0.63 7.40 -27.23
CA GLU A 149 1.64 7.89 -28.17
C GLU A 149 2.96 7.11 -28.03
N ILE A 150 3.43 6.93 -26.78
CA ILE A 150 4.63 6.14 -26.48
C ILE A 150 4.44 4.69 -26.91
N ALA A 151 3.30 4.07 -26.58
CA ALA A 151 3.03 2.67 -26.91
C ALA A 151 2.99 2.39 -28.43
N HIS A 152 2.64 3.38 -29.26
CA HIS A 152 2.66 3.26 -30.72
C HIS A 152 4.08 3.37 -31.31
N ASN A 153 5.03 3.96 -30.58
CA ASN A 153 6.42 4.00 -30.99
C ASN A 153 7.15 2.68 -30.70
N LYS A 154 7.11 1.74 -31.65
CA LYS A 154 7.73 0.40 -31.53
C LYS A 154 9.25 0.41 -31.29
N GLN A 155 9.93 1.54 -31.51
CA GLN A 155 11.37 1.65 -31.28
C GLN A 155 11.73 1.80 -29.80
N ASP A 156 10.76 2.18 -28.95
CA ASP A 156 10.94 2.39 -27.51
C ASP A 156 10.23 1.29 -26.72
N THR A 157 10.75 0.06 -26.74
CA THR A 157 10.28 -0.95 -25.76
C THR A 157 10.75 -0.53 -24.37
N THR A 158 9.82 0.03 -23.60
CA THR A 158 10.07 0.59 -22.26
C THR A 158 9.79 -0.37 -21.11
N PHE A 159 9.21 -1.55 -21.40
CA PHE A 159 8.83 -2.54 -20.39
C PHE A 159 9.38 -3.92 -20.70
N HIS A 160 10.09 -4.49 -19.73
CA HIS A 160 10.51 -5.88 -19.72
C HIS A 160 9.81 -6.59 -18.59
N ILE A 161 9.13 -7.70 -18.90
CA ILE A 161 8.45 -8.54 -17.92
C ILE A 161 9.31 -9.78 -17.70
N HIS A 162 9.71 -10.01 -16.45
CA HIS A 162 10.48 -11.18 -16.07
C HIS A 162 9.62 -12.10 -15.20
N THR A 163 9.49 -13.36 -15.63
CA THR A 163 8.85 -14.43 -14.84
C THR A 163 9.93 -15.27 -14.18
N ALA A 164 10.51 -14.74 -13.10
CA ALA A 164 11.59 -15.39 -12.33
C ALA A 164 11.61 -14.83 -10.90
N THR A 165 12.48 -15.37 -10.04
CA THR A 165 12.77 -14.71 -8.75
C THR A 165 13.46 -13.37 -9.00
N ILE A 166 13.37 -12.46 -8.03
CA ILE A 166 14.03 -11.16 -8.13
C ILE A 166 15.55 -11.31 -8.20
N VAL A 167 16.14 -12.24 -7.43
CA VAL A 167 17.56 -12.54 -7.47
C VAL A 167 17.98 -13.07 -8.84
N ASP A 168 17.26 -14.04 -9.40
CA ASP A 168 17.56 -14.56 -10.76
C ASP A 168 17.45 -13.48 -11.84
N THR A 169 16.53 -12.53 -11.66
CA THR A 169 16.35 -11.42 -12.58
C THR A 169 17.51 -10.44 -12.47
N LEU A 170 17.86 -10.02 -11.25
CA LEU A 170 18.96 -9.10 -10.98
C LEU A 170 20.31 -9.67 -11.43
N GLN A 171 20.53 -10.98 -11.29
CA GLN A 171 21.76 -11.64 -11.74
C GLN A 171 21.92 -11.66 -13.27
N LYS A 172 20.83 -11.48 -14.03
CA LYS A 172 20.85 -11.40 -15.50
C LYS A 172 21.00 -9.96 -16.02
N ILE A 173 20.86 -8.98 -15.14
CA ILE A 173 21.05 -7.57 -15.45
C ILE A 173 22.54 -7.27 -15.43
N GLN A 174 23.01 -6.44 -16.36
CA GLN A 174 24.43 -6.09 -16.42
C GLN A 174 24.84 -5.29 -15.18
N PRO A 175 26.05 -5.50 -14.65
CA PRO A 175 26.54 -4.71 -13.53
C PRO A 175 26.49 -3.21 -13.84
N GLY A 176 25.86 -2.43 -12.96
CA GLY A 176 25.72 -0.99 -13.15
C GLY A 176 24.66 -0.55 -14.17
N GLU A 177 23.81 -1.43 -14.65
CA GLU A 177 22.75 -1.09 -15.61
C GLU A 177 21.60 -0.31 -14.93
N LEU A 178 21.26 -0.66 -13.68
CA LEU A 178 20.17 -0.01 -12.97
C LEU A 178 20.61 1.32 -12.37
N SER A 179 19.80 2.35 -12.60
CA SER A 179 19.92 3.63 -11.88
C SER A 179 19.09 3.67 -10.61
N LYS A 180 17.95 2.96 -10.60
CA LYS A 180 16.97 2.95 -9.53
C LYS A 180 16.32 1.57 -9.45
N ALA A 181 16.03 1.10 -8.24
CA ALA A 181 15.22 -0.08 -7.99
C ALA A 181 14.11 0.26 -6.99
N VAL A 182 12.88 -0.18 -7.27
CA VAL A 182 11.74 -0.04 -6.34
C VAL A 182 11.28 -1.44 -5.98
N ILE A 183 11.60 -1.87 -4.76
CA ILE A 183 11.37 -3.24 -4.27
C ILE A 183 10.16 -3.35 -3.35
N MET A 184 9.31 -2.32 -3.32
CA MET A 184 8.08 -2.29 -2.52
C MET A 184 8.33 -2.74 -1.07
N ASP A 185 7.52 -3.65 -0.53
CA ASP A 185 7.56 -4.14 0.85
C ASP A 185 7.90 -5.64 0.96
N HIS A 186 8.24 -6.31 -0.14
CA HIS A 186 8.45 -7.77 -0.12
C HIS A 186 9.66 -8.18 0.73
N MET A 187 10.60 -7.26 1.00
CA MET A 187 11.71 -7.50 1.93
C MET A 187 11.24 -7.81 3.36
N ASP A 188 10.04 -7.36 3.75
CA ASP A 188 9.43 -7.74 5.03
C ASP A 188 9.05 -9.23 5.07
N TRP A 189 8.98 -9.89 3.92
CA TRP A 189 8.58 -11.29 3.78
C TRP A 189 9.81 -12.21 3.85
N CYS A 190 10.97 -11.71 3.44
CA CYS A 190 12.22 -12.45 3.36
C CYS A 190 12.72 -12.92 4.72
N THR A 191 13.40 -14.06 4.69
CA THR A 191 14.37 -14.46 5.72
C THR A 191 15.64 -13.61 5.62
N PRO A 192 16.50 -13.57 6.66
CA PRO A 192 17.78 -12.88 6.61
C PRO A 192 18.64 -13.27 5.39
N ASP A 193 18.77 -14.57 5.12
CA ASP A 193 19.60 -15.08 4.01
C ASP A 193 19.06 -14.67 2.63
N GLU A 194 17.73 -14.68 2.45
CA GLU A 194 17.08 -14.23 1.21
C GLU A 194 17.29 -12.73 0.99
N ALA A 195 17.16 -11.93 2.05
CA ALA A 195 17.40 -10.48 1.97
C ALA A 195 18.87 -10.17 1.64
N ASP A 196 19.82 -10.87 2.24
CA ASP A 196 21.25 -10.68 1.95
C ASP A 196 21.58 -11.01 0.49
N ALA A 197 21.04 -12.11 -0.03
CA ALA A 197 21.20 -12.49 -1.43
C ALA A 197 20.65 -11.42 -2.37
N GLU A 198 19.45 -10.90 -2.07
CA GLU A 198 18.82 -9.84 -2.88
C GLU A 198 19.57 -8.51 -2.81
N ILE A 199 19.96 -8.05 -1.61
CA ILE A 199 20.69 -6.79 -1.44
C ILE A 199 22.05 -6.85 -2.16
N ASN A 200 22.74 -7.99 -2.11
CA ASN A 200 23.97 -8.19 -2.86
C ASN A 200 23.73 -8.14 -4.38
N ALA A 201 22.69 -8.80 -4.88
CA ALA A 201 22.32 -8.74 -6.30
C ALA A 201 21.96 -7.31 -6.75
N LEU A 202 21.22 -6.57 -5.92
CA LEU A 202 20.91 -5.16 -6.14
C LEU A 202 22.17 -4.30 -6.18
N LYS A 203 23.14 -4.53 -5.27
CA LYS A 203 24.43 -3.81 -5.27
C LYS A 203 25.17 -4.00 -6.59
N ILE A 204 25.18 -5.20 -7.15
CA ILE A 204 25.85 -5.48 -8.43
C ILE A 204 25.13 -4.78 -9.58
N ALA A 205 23.81 -4.94 -9.66
CA ALA A 205 22.99 -4.38 -10.74
C ALA A 205 22.95 -2.84 -10.75
N LEU A 206 23.06 -2.19 -9.59
CA LEU A 206 23.03 -0.73 -9.49
C LEU A 206 24.34 -0.06 -9.89
N LYS A 207 24.24 1.04 -10.63
CA LYS A 207 25.38 1.93 -10.90
C LYS A 207 25.82 2.70 -9.67
N GLN A 208 27.01 3.28 -9.73
CA GLN A 208 27.51 4.19 -8.70
C GLN A 208 26.55 5.37 -8.49
N GLY A 209 26.14 5.63 -7.24
CA GLY A 209 25.12 6.63 -6.91
C GLY A 209 23.68 6.27 -7.32
N GLY A 210 23.45 5.08 -7.87
CA GLY A 210 22.10 4.51 -8.02
C GLY A 210 21.50 4.14 -6.67
N PHE A 211 20.17 3.96 -6.60
CA PHE A 211 19.50 3.74 -5.32
C PHE A 211 18.33 2.77 -5.34
N VAL A 212 18.05 2.17 -4.19
CA VAL A 212 16.89 1.32 -3.91
C VAL A 212 15.86 2.11 -3.10
N LEU A 213 14.57 1.93 -3.39
CA LEU A 213 13.44 2.44 -2.63
C LEU A 213 12.58 1.28 -2.14
N TRP A 214 12.18 1.31 -0.88
CA TRP A 214 11.27 0.32 -0.28
C TRP A 214 10.39 0.92 0.80
N ARG A 215 9.26 0.27 1.06
CA ARG A 215 8.34 0.54 2.18
C ARG A 215 8.41 -0.64 3.16
N SER A 216 8.08 -0.41 4.43
CA SER A 216 8.04 -1.50 5.41
C SER A 216 6.91 -1.35 6.41
N ALA A 217 6.39 -2.48 6.88
CA ALA A 217 5.48 -2.58 8.02
C ALA A 217 6.14 -2.16 9.34
N ALA A 218 7.48 -2.19 9.43
CA ALA A 218 8.22 -1.69 10.58
C ALA A 218 8.64 -0.22 10.40
N ARG A 219 8.75 0.52 11.51
CA ARG A 219 9.31 1.88 11.51
C ARG A 219 10.80 1.86 11.22
N ILE A 220 11.50 0.83 11.71
CA ILE A 220 12.92 0.57 11.44
C ILE A 220 13.07 -0.91 11.07
N PRO A 221 13.04 -1.27 9.77
CA PRO A 221 13.21 -2.66 9.36
C PRO A 221 14.63 -3.16 9.63
N TRP A 222 14.76 -4.43 10.00
CA TRP A 222 16.04 -5.06 10.38
C TRP A 222 17.07 -5.02 9.24
N TYR A 223 16.62 -5.16 7.99
CA TYR A 223 17.49 -5.17 6.80
C TYR A 223 18.09 -3.79 6.46
N VAL A 224 17.74 -2.71 7.18
CA VAL A 224 18.50 -1.45 7.13
C VAL A 224 19.97 -1.69 7.48
N ALA A 225 20.25 -2.58 8.44
CA ALA A 225 21.62 -2.93 8.81
C ALA A 225 22.35 -3.64 7.66
N ASN A 226 21.67 -4.54 6.96
CA ASN A 226 22.21 -5.33 5.84
C ASN A 226 22.60 -4.42 4.66
N PHE A 227 21.74 -3.45 4.30
CA PHE A 227 22.10 -2.42 3.32
C PHE A 227 23.35 -1.62 3.74
N LYS A 228 23.43 -1.19 5.00
CA LYS A 228 24.61 -0.45 5.49
C LYS A 228 25.88 -1.29 5.48
N ALA A 229 25.79 -2.57 5.84
CA ALA A 229 26.91 -3.50 5.81
C ALA A 229 27.46 -3.73 4.39
N LEU A 230 26.63 -3.51 3.37
CA LEU A 230 26.99 -3.56 1.97
C LEU A 230 27.26 -2.17 1.36
N ASP A 231 27.77 -1.23 2.15
CA ASP A 231 28.20 0.12 1.72
C ASP A 231 27.09 0.94 1.05
N PHE A 232 25.83 0.77 1.45
CA PHE A 232 24.80 1.73 1.06
C PHE A 232 24.68 2.85 2.09
N LYS A 233 24.52 4.08 1.60
CA LYS A 233 23.99 5.18 2.41
C LYS A 233 22.48 5.01 2.53
N VAL A 234 22.01 4.64 3.71
CA VAL A 234 20.58 4.43 3.99
C VAL A 234 19.96 5.63 4.69
N GLU A 235 18.86 6.14 4.15
CA GLU A 235 18.12 7.29 4.64
C GLU A 235 16.63 6.92 4.80
N ALA A 236 16.07 7.20 5.97
CA ALA A 236 14.62 7.13 6.17
C ALA A 236 13.99 8.38 5.56
N ILE A 237 13.20 8.22 4.49
CA ILE A 237 12.49 9.33 3.85
C ILE A 237 11.28 9.73 4.71
N ALA A 238 10.57 8.74 5.23
CA ALA A 238 9.40 8.96 6.07
C ALA A 238 9.27 7.82 7.08
N VAL A 239 8.96 8.15 8.33
CA VAL A 239 8.71 7.17 9.39
C VAL A 239 7.47 7.60 10.16
N ARG A 240 6.52 6.68 10.30
CA ARG A 240 5.28 6.87 11.04
C ARG A 240 5.62 7.21 12.48
N GLN A 241 5.01 8.28 12.96
CA GLN A 241 5.07 8.66 14.37
C GLN A 241 3.77 8.16 15.02
N PRO A 242 3.81 7.15 15.90
CA PRO A 242 2.60 6.67 16.54
C PRO A 242 1.87 7.78 17.29
N ASN A 243 0.54 7.72 17.30
CA ASN A 243 -0.31 8.74 17.94
C ASN A 243 -0.22 10.15 17.32
N THR A 244 0.42 10.30 16.17
CA THR A 244 0.28 11.52 15.37
C THR A 244 -0.77 11.28 14.30
N GLN A 245 -1.64 12.26 14.08
CA GLN A 245 -2.64 12.18 12.99
C GLN A 245 -2.01 12.53 11.63
N THR A 246 -0.72 12.27 11.45
CA THR A 246 0.05 12.63 10.27
C THR A 246 0.25 11.41 9.39
N ALA A 247 -0.43 11.41 8.24
CA ALA A 247 -0.28 10.35 7.26
C ALA A 247 1.05 10.49 6.50
N LEU A 248 1.72 9.36 6.22
CA LEU A 248 2.93 9.37 5.38
C LEU A 248 2.62 9.61 3.90
N ASP A 249 1.42 9.18 3.48
CA ASP A 249 0.89 9.34 2.13
C ASP A 249 -0.63 9.08 2.15
N ARG A 250 -1.27 9.05 0.98
CA ARG A 250 -2.73 8.85 0.84
C ARG A 250 -3.20 7.43 1.19
N VAL A 251 -2.29 6.46 1.34
CA VAL A 251 -2.62 5.08 1.71
C VAL A 251 -2.26 4.82 3.17
N ASN A 252 -1.09 5.29 3.61
CA ASN A 252 -0.60 5.21 4.99
C ASN A 252 -0.57 3.78 5.57
N MET A 253 -0.48 2.74 4.73
CA MET A 253 -0.49 1.32 5.16
C MET A 253 0.82 0.91 5.86
N TYR A 254 1.94 1.45 5.37
CA TYR A 254 3.28 1.14 5.85
C TYR A 254 3.72 2.09 6.97
N ALA A 255 4.62 1.62 7.82
CA ALA A 255 5.16 2.39 8.92
C ALA A 255 6.40 3.20 8.51
N SER A 256 7.02 2.90 7.37
CA SER A 256 8.18 3.65 6.90
C SER A 256 8.39 3.62 5.39
N PHE A 257 9.24 4.53 4.91
CA PHE A 257 9.73 4.65 3.54
C PHE A 257 11.21 4.99 3.56
N TYR A 258 12.01 4.25 2.79
CA TYR A 258 13.47 4.33 2.83
C TYR A 258 14.09 4.44 1.45
N ARG A 259 15.31 4.99 1.44
CA ARG A 259 16.24 5.00 0.31
C ARG A 259 17.59 4.44 0.73
N ALA A 260 18.17 3.57 -0.09
CA ALA A 260 19.56 3.15 0.01
C ALA A 260 20.32 3.53 -1.25
N THR A 261 21.30 4.43 -1.14
CA THR A 261 22.14 4.86 -2.27
C THR A 261 23.46 4.10 -2.25
N LYS A 262 23.84 3.49 -3.37
CA LYS A 262 25.12 2.80 -3.52
C LYS A 262 26.27 3.82 -3.47
N LEU A 263 27.17 3.66 -2.48
CA LEU A 263 28.34 4.52 -2.26
C LEU A 263 29.51 4.18 -3.15
#